data_AF-A0AAW6KK21-F1
#
_entry.id   AF-A0AAW6KK21-F1
#
_cell.length_a   1.000
_cell.length_b   1.000
_cell.length_c   1.000
_cell.angle_alpha   90.00
_cell.angle_beta   90.00
_cell.angle_gamma   90.00
#
_symmetry.space_group_name_H-M   'P 1'
#
loop_
_entity.id
_entity.type
_entity.pdbx_description
1 polymer ?
#
loop_
_entity_poly.entity_id
_entity_poly.type
_entity_poly.pdbx_seq_one_letter_code
_entity_poly.pdbx_strand_id
1 'polypeptide(L)' 'MHIIAHRGASAYAPENTFAAFEKAVELGADFIELDVQLTKDGRLAVIHDDKVDRTTNGTG' A
#
# COMPACT_ATOMS: atom_id res chain seq x y z
N MET A 1 -15.49 -4.47 16.89
CA MET A 1 -15.47 -3.79 15.58
C MET A 1 -14.00 -3.66 15.22
N HIS A 2 -13.59 -4.19 14.08
CA HIS A 2 -12.19 -4.11 13.64
C HIS A 2 -12.02 -2.97 12.63
N ILE A 3 -10.90 -2.27 12.70
CA ILE A 3 -10.48 -1.22 11.79
C ILE A 3 -9.40 -1.80 10.87
N ILE A 4 -9.65 -1.76 9.57
CA ILE A 4 -8.72 -2.21 8.55
C ILE A 4 -8.20 -0.97 7.80
N ALA A 5 -6.89 -0.74 7.86
CA ALA A 5 -6.25 0.38 7.19
C ALA A 5 -6.07 0.06 5.71
N HIS A 6 -6.98 0.57 4.86
CA HIS A 6 -6.97 0.38 3.41
C HIS A 6 -5.71 1.00 2.78
N ARG A 7 -4.82 0.14 2.31
CA ARG A 7 -3.48 0.45 1.79
C ARG A 7 -2.57 1.12 2.81
N GLY A 8 -2.75 0.79 4.09
CA GLY A 8 -2.17 1.51 5.24
C GLY A 8 -2.96 2.77 5.60
N ALA A 9 -2.36 3.68 6.38
CA ALA A 9 -2.94 4.98 6.71
C ALA A 9 -2.79 5.95 5.52
N SER A 10 -3.36 5.59 4.37
CA SER A 10 -3.17 6.21 3.05
C SER A 10 -3.60 7.67 2.95
N ALA A 11 -4.40 8.16 3.90
CA ALA A 11 -4.71 9.58 4.03
C ALA A 11 -3.56 10.41 4.63
N TYR A 12 -2.59 9.78 5.29
CA TYR A 12 -1.51 10.42 6.04
C TYR A 12 -0.11 10.17 5.45
N ALA A 13 0.05 9.08 4.68
CA ALA A 13 1.30 8.70 4.04
C ALA A 13 1.01 8.00 2.70
N PRO A 14 1.98 7.90 1.77
CA PRO A 14 1.78 7.27 0.47
C PRO A 14 1.25 5.83 0.62
N GLU A 15 0.16 5.52 -0.07
CA GLU A 15 -0.49 4.20 -0.03
C GLU A 15 0.49 3.05 -0.34
N ASN A 16 0.26 1.87 0.24
CA ASN A 16 1.05 0.65 -0.03
C ASN A 16 2.56 0.80 0.26
N THR A 17 2.93 1.64 1.23
CA THR A 17 4.32 1.81 1.68
C THR A 17 4.48 1.47 3.16
N PHE A 18 5.72 1.15 3.57
CA PHE A 18 6.04 0.99 4.99
C PHE A 18 5.65 2.22 5.82
N ALA A 19 5.80 3.44 5.30
CA ALA A 19 5.40 4.66 6.00
C ALA A 19 3.90 4.69 6.31
N ALA A 20 3.03 4.27 5.38
CA ALA A 20 1.59 4.17 5.63
C ALA A 20 1.25 3.02 6.57
N PHE A 21 2.00 1.92 6.53
CA PHE A 21 1.82 0.77 7.42
C PHE A 21 2.21 1.09 8.86
N GLU A 22 3.39 1.67 9.07
CA GLU A 22 3.85 2.17 10.37
C GLU A 22 2.85 3.18 10.92
N LYS A 23 2.37 4.11 10.08
CA LYS A 23 1.37 5.08 10.51
C LYS A 23 0.03 4.45 10.89
N ALA A 24 -0.40 3.39 10.20
CA ALA A 24 -1.61 2.66 10.58
C ALA A 24 -1.46 1.97 11.94
N VAL A 25 -0.29 1.40 12.24
CA VAL A 25 0.01 0.81 13.54
C VAL A 25 0.01 1.87 14.64
N GLU A 26 0.64 3.03 14.40
CA GLU A 26 0.61 4.17 15.35
C GLU A 26 -0.80 4.65 15.66
N LEU A 27 -1.69 4.66 14.66
CA LEU A 27 -3.09 5.07 14.80
C LEU A 27 -3.99 3.98 15.38
N GLY A 28 -3.47 2.79 15.65
CA GLY A 28 -4.18 1.71 16.32
C GLY A 28 -5.13 0.91 15.41
N ALA A 29 -4.83 0.80 14.11
CA ALA A 29 -5.57 -0.10 13.23
C ALA A 29 -5.37 -1.57 13.66
N ASP A 30 -6.43 -2.39 13.62
CA ASP A 30 -6.35 -3.82 13.92
C ASP A 30 -5.64 -4.59 12.81
N PHE A 31 -5.84 -4.17 11.55
CA PHE A 31 -5.28 -4.79 10.36
C PHE A 31 -4.80 -3.74 9.36
N ILE A 32 -3.86 -4.16 8.52
CA ILE A 32 -3.45 -3.44 7.32
C ILE A 32 -3.94 -4.25 6.12
N GLU A 33 -4.65 -3.59 5.23
CA GLU A 33 -4.93 -4.11 3.89
C GLU A 33 -3.88 -3.56 2.93
N LEU A 34 -3.51 -4.37 1.93
CA LEU A 34 -2.57 -4.01 0.89
C LEU A 34 -2.95 -4.73 -0.42
N ASP A 35 -2.52 -4.14 -1.52
CA ASP A 35 -2.70 -4.68 -2.87
C ASP A 35 -1.42 -5.37 -3.35
N VAL A 36 -1.55 -6.48 -4.08
CA VAL A 36 -0.40 -7.21 -4.64
C VAL A 36 -0.55 -7.42 -6.14
N GLN A 37 0.51 -7.14 -6.88
CA GLN A 37 0.66 -7.40 -8.31
C GLN A 37 1.91 -8.26 -8.57
N LEU A 38 1.94 -8.94 -9.72
CA LEU A 38 3.08 -9.76 -10.14
C LEU A 38 3.95 -9.00 -11.16
N THR A 39 5.24 -8.89 -10.90
CA THR A 39 6.19 -8.31 -11.84
C THR A 39 6.46 -9.25 -13.02
N LYS A 40 7.02 -8.70 -14.11
CA LYS A 40 7.41 -9.48 -15.30
C LYS A 40 8.35 -10.65 -14.98
N ASP A 41 9.20 -10.50 -13.97
CA ASP A 41 10.14 -11.54 -13.51
C ASP A 41 9.58 -12.39 -12.37
N GLY A 42 8.27 -12.34 -12.11
CA GLY A 42 7.58 -13.24 -11.19
C GLY A 42 7.72 -12.90 -9.71
N ARG A 43 8.08 -11.66 -9.36
CA ARG A 43 8.13 -11.17 -7.97
C ARG A 43 6.83 -10.48 -7.60
N LEU A 44 6.48 -10.53 -6.32
CA LEU A 44 5.33 -9.79 -5.79
C LEU A 44 5.73 -8.34 -5.54
N ALA A 45 4.91 -7.40 -6.01
CA ALA A 45 5.02 -5.98 -5.75
C ALA A 45 3.75 -5.49 -5.04
N VAL A 46 3.91 -4.60 -4.06
CA VAL A 46 2.78 -4.02 -3.32
C VAL A 46 2.39 -2.72 -3.99
N ILE A 47 1.40 -2.78 -4.88
CA ILE A 47 0.88 -1.66 -5.66
C ILE A 47 -0.55 -2.00 -6.13
N HIS A 48 -1.42 -1.00 -6.14
CA HIS A 48 -2.82 -1.18 -6.52
C HIS A 48 -3.02 -1.21 -8.04
N ASP A 49 -2.57 -0.13 -8.69
CA ASP A 49 -2.84 0.11 -10.11
C ASP A 49 -2.08 -0.88 -10.99
N ASP A 50 -2.65 -1.23 -12.14
CA ASP A 50 -1.96 -2.04 -13.16
C ASP A 50 -0.76 -1.29 -13.78
N LYS A 51 -0.69 0.03 -13.56
CA LYS A 51 0.39 0.91 -14.00
C LYS A 51 1.06 1.61 -12.82
N VAL A 52 2.35 1.89 -12.94
CA VAL A 52 3.12 2.53 -11.84
C VAL A 52 2.98 4.06 -11.79
N ASP A 53 2.39 4.66 -12.83
CA ASP A 53 2.39 6.11 -13.10
C ASP A 53 1.81 6.98 -11.96
N ARG A 54 0.75 6.53 -11.28
CA ARG A 54 0.02 7.38 -10.31
C ARG A 54 0.78 7.57 -8.99
N THR A 55 1.48 6.54 -8.52
CA THR A 55 2.05 6.47 -7.15
C THR A 55 3.56 6.37 -7.12
N THR A 56 4.22 6.41 -8.29
CA THR A 56 5.67 6.37 -8.42
C THR A 56 6.15 7.46 -9.38
N ASN A 57 7.46 7.58 -9.55
CA ASN A 57 8.09 8.40 -10.57
C ASN A 57 8.42 7.61 -11.86
N GLY A 58 7.99 6.35 -11.95
CA GLY A 58 8.10 5.52 -13.14
C GLY A 58 6.90 5.67 -14.07
N THR A 59 6.95 5.00 -15.22
CA THR A 59 5.83 4.87 -16.15
C THR A 59 5.74 3.44 -16.66
N GLY A 60 4.53 2.98 -16.98
CA GLY A 60 4.28 1.64 -17.49
C GLY A 60 3.08 1.00 -16.83
#